data_AF-A0A398CYF4-F1
#
_entry.id   AF-A0A398CYF4-F1
#
_cell.length_a   1.000
_cell.length_b   1.000
_cell.length_c   1.000
_cell.angle_alpha   90.00
_cell.angle_beta   90.00
_cell.angle_gamma   90.00
#
_symmetry.space_group_name_H-M   'P 1'
#
loop_
_entity.id
_entity.type
_entity.pdbx_description
1 polymer ?
#
loop_
_entity_poly.entity_id
_entity_poly.type
_entity_poly.pdbx_seq_one_letter_code
_entity_poly.pdbx_strand_id
1 'polypeptide(L)'
;MGSINVVAETHFFLKPKLILSLKGTSITEQGKKYVLGCSNCFEYWEKSRGERFFDMGTLIRLGTEIEKGLKYYYMEKMGYKNLQDLKNDRRCKRGIFQRVHPSTSRNTVVDLFMDQLEYDLNSNSKFRKIQQIMLYRNLYAHNSGLLDDEFLARYKELPSIDLPLPPETQKSCRYEDTYYFEPLEAIGDYIEDTRCFFKELP
;
A
#
# COMPACT_ATOMS: atom_id res chain seq x y z
N MET A 1 -0.66 -14.06 -9.39
CA MET A 1 -0.99 -14.32 -7.97
C MET A 1 0.22 -14.64 -7.08
N GLY A 2 1.28 -15.29 -7.58
CA GLY A 2 2.44 -15.70 -6.76
C GLY A 2 3.06 -14.57 -5.91
N SER A 3 3.20 -13.37 -6.46
CA SER A 3 3.85 -12.25 -5.76
C SER A 3 3.02 -11.63 -4.62
N ILE A 4 1.68 -11.67 -4.68
CA ILE A 4 0.83 -11.21 -3.56
C ILE A 4 0.97 -12.17 -2.38
N ASN A 5 1.13 -13.47 -2.66
CA ASN A 5 1.39 -14.46 -1.62
C ASN A 5 2.75 -14.24 -0.94
N VAL A 6 3.76 -13.68 -1.63
CA VAL A 6 5.04 -13.30 -1.01
C VAL A 6 4.86 -12.12 -0.04
N VAL A 7 3.98 -11.16 -0.38
CA VAL A 7 3.61 -10.07 0.54
C VAL A 7 2.88 -10.64 1.78
N ALA A 8 1.95 -11.57 1.56
CA ALA A 8 1.25 -12.27 2.63
C ALA A 8 2.21 -13.08 3.53
N GLU A 9 3.17 -13.81 2.95
CA GLU A 9 4.20 -14.53 3.68
C GLU A 9 5.06 -13.57 4.52
N THR A 10 5.43 -12.42 3.95
CA THR A 10 6.21 -11.40 4.67
C THR A 10 5.47 -10.94 5.93
N HIS A 11 4.17 -10.67 5.81
CA HIS A 11 3.38 -10.14 6.91
C HIS A 11 2.93 -11.23 7.91
N PHE A 12 2.34 -12.32 7.46
CA PHE A 12 1.75 -13.33 8.34
C PHE A 12 2.75 -14.36 8.87
N PHE A 13 3.92 -14.51 8.23
CA PHE A 13 4.89 -15.53 8.62
C PHE A 13 6.25 -14.97 9.02
N LEU A 14 6.85 -14.11 8.18
CA LEU A 14 8.18 -13.57 8.47
C LEU A 14 8.15 -12.53 9.59
N LYS A 15 7.15 -11.63 9.65
CA LYS A 15 7.03 -10.63 10.73
C LYS A 15 6.94 -11.28 12.11
N PRO A 16 6.09 -12.30 12.38
CA PRO A 16 6.08 -12.99 13.66
C PRO A 16 7.42 -13.62 14.04
N LYS A 17 8.10 -14.26 13.07
CA LYS A 17 9.43 -14.85 13.30
C LYS A 17 10.48 -13.80 13.64
N LEU A 18 10.45 -12.66 12.95
CA LEU A 18 11.31 -11.51 13.24
C LEU A 18 11.05 -11.02 14.66
N ILE A 19 9.79 -10.82 15.05
CA ILE A 19 9.41 -10.39 16.40
C ILE A 19 9.96 -11.34 17.47
N LEU A 20 9.77 -12.65 17.29
CA LEU A 20 10.30 -13.66 18.22
C LEU A 20 11.83 -13.59 18.32
N SER A 21 12.52 -13.45 17.20
CA SER A 21 13.98 -13.33 17.16
C SER A 21 14.47 -12.05 17.87
N LEU A 22 13.80 -10.92 17.65
CA LEU A 22 14.12 -9.65 18.29
C LEU A 22 13.91 -9.70 19.80
N LYS A 23 12.84 -10.35 20.27
CA LYS A 23 12.57 -10.55 21.71
C LYS A 23 13.63 -11.43 22.37
N GLY A 24 14.11 -12.46 21.66
CA GLY A 24 15.16 -13.36 22.16
C GLY A 24 16.57 -12.73 22.17
N THR A 25 16.77 -11.61 21.49
CA THR A 25 18.08 -10.96 21.38
C THR A 25 18.27 -9.90 22.45
N SER A 26 18.93 -10.29 23.54
CA SER A 26 19.28 -9.36 24.64
C SER A 26 20.36 -8.38 24.20
N ILE A 27 20.23 -7.14 24.65
CA ILE A 27 21.22 -6.10 24.41
C ILE A 27 22.22 -6.09 25.57
N THR A 28 23.52 -6.11 25.25
CA THR A 28 24.58 -6.07 26.25
C THR A 28 24.56 -4.76 27.04
N GLU A 29 25.11 -4.76 28.26
CA GLU A 29 25.21 -3.55 29.08
C GLU A 29 25.94 -2.39 28.38
N GLN A 30 26.94 -2.70 27.56
CA GLN A 30 27.61 -1.69 26.72
C GLN A 30 26.69 -1.20 25.59
N GLY A 31 25.93 -2.10 24.96
CA GLY A 31 24.98 -1.78 23.90
C GLY A 31 23.83 -0.90 24.36
N LYS A 32 23.36 -1.06 25.60
CA LYS A 32 22.26 -0.28 26.21
C LYS A 32 22.48 1.24 26.13
N LYS A 33 23.74 1.69 26.12
CA LYS A 33 24.12 3.10 25.98
C LYS A 33 23.74 3.71 24.62
N TYR A 34 23.60 2.90 23.59
CA TYR A 34 23.31 3.33 22.21
C TYR A 34 21.83 3.17 21.84
N VAL A 35 21.06 2.41 22.62
CA VAL A 35 19.65 2.05 22.32
C VAL A 35 18.68 2.51 23.40
N LEU A 36 18.98 3.64 24.05
CA LEU A 36 18.10 4.27 25.05
C LEU A 36 17.70 3.32 26.20
N GLY A 37 18.62 2.48 26.66
CA GLY A 37 18.41 1.59 27.80
C GLY A 37 17.47 0.41 27.55
N CYS A 38 17.13 0.09 26.29
CA CYS A 38 16.33 -1.08 25.97
C CYS A 38 17.02 -2.40 26.35
N SER A 39 16.25 -3.35 26.88
CA SER A 39 16.75 -4.63 27.37
C SER A 39 16.97 -5.64 26.24
N ASN A 40 16.19 -5.54 25.17
CA ASN A 40 16.28 -6.40 24.00
C ASN A 40 16.05 -5.59 22.70
N CYS A 41 16.35 -6.22 21.57
CA CYS A 41 16.21 -5.59 20.26
C CYS A 41 14.76 -5.27 19.89
N PHE A 42 13.77 -6.00 20.43
CA PHE A 42 12.36 -5.75 20.18
C PHE A 42 11.90 -4.42 20.81
N GLU A 43 12.26 -4.14 22.06
CA GLU A 43 11.95 -2.86 22.72
C GLU A 43 12.54 -1.67 21.95
N TYR A 44 13.78 -1.82 21.43
CA TYR A 44 14.39 -0.79 20.60
C TYR A 44 13.64 -0.62 19.26
N TRP A 45 13.24 -1.73 18.64
CA TRP A 45 12.46 -1.73 17.40
C TRP A 45 11.10 -1.03 17.57
N GLU A 46 10.40 -1.27 18.68
CA GLU A 46 9.14 -0.56 19.00
C GLU A 46 9.38 0.93 19.25
N LYS A 47 10.35 1.28 20.11
CA LYS A 47 10.65 2.70 20.43
C LYS A 47 11.09 3.50 19.21
N SER A 48 11.82 2.88 18.29
CA SER A 48 12.26 3.51 17.03
C SER A 48 11.19 3.51 15.95
N ARG A 49 9.97 3.03 16.24
CA ARG A 49 8.86 2.84 15.29
C ARG A 49 9.21 1.91 14.13
N GLY A 50 10.21 1.04 14.30
CA GLY A 50 10.66 0.11 13.27
C GLY A 50 9.56 -0.84 12.78
N GLU A 51 8.60 -1.19 13.64
CA GLU A 51 7.42 -1.95 13.22
C GLU A 51 6.58 -1.19 12.20
N ARG A 52 6.30 0.09 12.45
CA ARG A 52 5.50 0.91 11.54
C ARG A 52 6.22 1.07 10.19
N PHE A 53 7.55 1.27 10.18
CA PHE A 53 8.32 1.31 8.94
C PHE A 53 8.33 -0.04 8.20
N PHE A 54 8.36 -1.17 8.91
CA PHE A 54 8.22 -2.49 8.31
C PHE A 54 6.85 -2.64 7.62
N ASP A 55 5.78 -2.24 8.28
CA ASP A 55 4.43 -2.31 7.72
C ASP A 55 4.22 -1.33 6.56
N MET A 56 4.80 -0.11 6.62
CA MET A 56 4.84 0.80 5.46
C MET A 56 5.50 0.14 4.25
N GLY A 57 6.66 -0.51 4.46
CA GLY A 57 7.36 -1.24 3.41
C GLY A 57 6.50 -2.35 2.82
N THR A 58 5.78 -3.08 3.67
CA THR A 58 4.83 -4.11 3.25
C THR A 58 3.69 -3.50 2.43
N LEU A 59 3.12 -2.36 2.82
CA LEU A 59 2.04 -1.70 2.07
C LEU A 59 2.50 -1.17 0.71
N ILE A 60 3.71 -0.58 0.63
CA ILE A 60 4.31 -0.14 -0.64
C ILE A 60 4.47 -1.34 -1.59
N ARG A 61 4.94 -2.48 -1.08
CA ARG A 61 5.06 -3.71 -1.86
C ARG A 61 3.70 -4.20 -2.32
N LEU A 62 2.69 -4.19 -1.44
CA LEU A 62 1.32 -4.59 -1.80
C LEU A 62 0.76 -3.74 -2.96
N GLY A 63 0.86 -2.40 -2.87
CA GLY A 63 0.43 -1.51 -3.96
C GLY A 63 1.21 -1.73 -5.26
N THR A 64 2.50 -2.06 -5.16
CA THR A 64 3.31 -2.42 -6.35
C THR A 64 2.81 -3.71 -7.00
N GLU A 65 2.41 -4.70 -6.20
CA GLU A 65 1.84 -5.95 -6.72
C GLU A 65 0.42 -5.79 -7.28
N ILE A 66 -0.37 -4.84 -6.76
CA ILE A 66 -1.63 -4.41 -7.38
C ILE A 66 -1.37 -3.84 -8.78
N GLU A 67 -0.45 -2.88 -8.92
CA GLU A 67 -0.11 -2.29 -10.22
C GLU A 67 0.33 -3.38 -11.21
N LYS A 68 1.23 -4.27 -10.79
CA LYS A 68 1.70 -5.39 -11.62
C LYS A 68 0.58 -6.36 -11.96
N GLY A 69 -0.27 -6.71 -10.99
CA GLY A 69 -1.38 -7.63 -11.19
C GLY A 69 -2.37 -7.11 -12.23
N LEU A 70 -2.81 -5.85 -12.12
CA LEU A 70 -3.69 -5.21 -13.10
C LEU A 70 -3.05 -5.17 -14.50
N LYS A 71 -1.75 -4.83 -14.54
CA LYS A 71 -0.97 -4.78 -15.78
C LYS A 71 -0.87 -6.13 -16.47
N TYR A 72 -0.53 -7.18 -15.73
CA TYR A 72 -0.40 -8.53 -16.29
C TYR A 72 -1.76 -9.11 -16.69
N TYR A 73 -2.80 -8.88 -15.88
CA TYR A 73 -4.15 -9.28 -16.23
C TYR A 73 -4.60 -8.62 -17.54
N TYR A 74 -4.41 -7.31 -17.68
CA TYR A 74 -4.72 -6.59 -18.91
C TYR A 74 -3.90 -7.11 -20.10
N MET A 75 -2.61 -7.39 -19.90
CA MET A 75 -1.78 -7.98 -20.95
C MET A 75 -2.29 -9.32 -21.45
N GLU A 76 -2.66 -10.20 -20.53
CA GLU A 76 -3.17 -11.52 -20.84
C GLU A 76 -4.48 -11.42 -21.63
N LYS A 77 -5.43 -10.60 -21.18
CA LYS A 77 -6.74 -10.42 -21.85
C LYS A 77 -6.61 -9.79 -23.24
N MET A 78 -5.66 -8.89 -23.44
CA MET A 78 -5.40 -8.27 -24.75
C MET A 78 -4.50 -9.11 -25.67
N GLY A 79 -4.00 -10.25 -25.21
CA GLY A 79 -3.11 -11.12 -25.99
C GLY A 79 -1.69 -10.56 -26.20
N TYR A 80 -1.22 -9.67 -25.34
CA TYR A 80 0.15 -9.17 -25.39
C TYR A 80 1.14 -10.24 -24.93
N LYS A 81 2.24 -10.43 -25.68
CA LYS A 81 3.22 -11.48 -25.38
C LYS A 81 4.24 -11.04 -24.33
N ASN A 82 4.49 -9.74 -24.25
CA ASN A 82 5.51 -9.19 -23.37
C ASN A 82 5.21 -7.73 -23.00
N LEU A 83 5.98 -7.20 -22.03
CA LEU A 83 5.82 -5.83 -21.54
C LEU A 83 6.16 -4.77 -22.59
N GLN A 84 6.96 -5.10 -23.60
CA GLN A 84 7.30 -4.16 -24.68
C GLN A 84 6.08 -3.93 -25.59
N ASP A 85 5.32 -4.98 -25.89
CA ASP A 85 4.08 -4.85 -26.67
C ASP A 85 3.09 -3.90 -25.97
N LEU A 86 2.92 -4.08 -24.65
CA LEU A 86 2.08 -3.21 -23.84
C LEU A 86 2.57 -1.76 -23.84
N LYS A 87 3.89 -1.53 -23.71
CA LYS A 87 4.48 -0.18 -23.74
C LYS A 87 4.29 0.54 -25.07
N ASN A 88 4.19 -0.22 -26.15
CA ASN A 88 3.97 0.31 -27.50
C ASN A 88 2.49 0.61 -27.77
N ASP A 89 1.56 0.14 -26.93
CA ASP A 89 0.14 0.46 -27.04
C ASP A 89 -0.12 1.91 -26.61
N ARG A 90 -0.60 2.73 -27.56
CA ARG A 90 -0.94 4.15 -27.34
C ARG A 90 -2.04 4.36 -26.28
N ARG A 91 -2.88 3.36 -26.03
CA ARG A 91 -3.91 3.39 -24.97
C ARG A 91 -3.28 3.27 -23.59
N CYS A 92 -2.15 2.55 -23.48
CA CYS A 92 -1.45 2.29 -22.22
C CYS A 92 -0.49 3.41 -21.86
N LYS A 93 -1.02 4.58 -21.50
CA LYS A 93 -0.22 5.74 -21.07
C LYS A 93 0.64 5.41 -19.86
N ARG A 94 1.77 6.11 -19.72
CA ARG A 94 2.73 5.91 -18.62
C ARG A 94 2.03 6.02 -17.26
N GLY A 95 2.17 4.96 -16.46
CA GLY A 95 1.61 4.89 -15.11
C GLY A 95 0.09 4.70 -15.06
N ILE A 96 -0.58 4.32 -16.16
CA ILE A 96 -2.04 4.13 -16.17
C ILE A 96 -2.51 3.13 -15.10
N PHE A 97 -1.78 2.02 -14.90
CA PHE A 97 -2.07 1.02 -13.88
C PHE A 97 -1.84 1.49 -12.43
N GLN A 98 -1.21 2.65 -12.22
CA GLN A 98 -1.08 3.29 -10.91
C GLN A 98 -2.27 4.20 -10.59
N ARG A 99 -3.04 4.60 -11.62
CA ARG A 99 -4.15 5.55 -11.54
C ARG A 99 -5.46 4.81 -11.31
N VAL A 100 -5.60 4.18 -10.14
CA VAL A 100 -6.82 3.48 -9.71
C VAL A 100 -7.88 4.40 -9.11
N HIS A 101 -7.46 5.60 -8.69
CA HIS A 101 -8.32 6.55 -8.01
C HIS A 101 -9.45 7.03 -8.93
N PRO A 102 -10.69 7.21 -8.42
CA PRO A 102 -11.72 7.90 -9.16
C PRO A 102 -11.23 9.34 -9.38
N SER A 103 -10.79 9.66 -10.58
CA SER A 103 -10.46 11.02 -10.95
C SER A 103 -11.56 11.51 -11.89
N THR A 104 -11.92 12.78 -11.80
CA THR A 104 -12.84 13.42 -12.75
C THR A 104 -12.27 13.48 -14.17
N SER A 105 -10.98 13.18 -14.35
CA SER A 105 -10.32 13.09 -15.65
C SER A 105 -10.37 11.67 -16.21
N ARG A 106 -10.79 11.53 -17.48
CA ARG A 106 -10.54 10.31 -18.27
C ARG A 106 -9.03 10.08 -18.34
N ASN A 107 -8.58 8.83 -18.17
CA ASN A 107 -7.19 8.32 -18.19
C ASN A 107 -6.79 7.62 -16.86
N THR A 108 -7.69 6.76 -16.38
CA THR A 108 -7.49 5.87 -15.25
C THR A 108 -7.44 4.42 -15.74
N VAL A 109 -7.00 3.50 -14.88
CA VAL A 109 -7.09 2.07 -15.19
C VAL A 109 -8.55 1.60 -15.29
N VAL A 110 -9.48 2.27 -14.60
CA VAL A 110 -10.92 2.02 -14.71
C VAL A 110 -11.38 2.28 -16.13
N ASP A 111 -11.04 3.44 -16.70
CA ASP A 111 -11.39 3.77 -18.09
C ASP A 111 -10.78 2.76 -19.07
N LEU A 112 -9.52 2.37 -18.86
CA LEU A 112 -8.84 1.40 -19.72
C LEU A 112 -9.55 0.04 -19.72
N PHE A 113 -9.95 -0.46 -18.55
CA PHE A 113 -10.62 -1.75 -18.43
C PHE A 113 -12.04 -1.69 -18.99
N MET A 114 -12.76 -0.59 -18.76
CA MET A 114 -14.09 -0.42 -19.30
C MET A 114 -14.06 -0.34 -20.83
N ASP A 115 -13.19 0.47 -21.41
CA ASP A 115 -13.14 0.72 -22.86
C ASP A 115 -12.60 -0.48 -23.66
N GLN A 116 -11.71 -1.29 -23.07
CA GLN A 116 -10.99 -2.34 -23.79
C GLN A 116 -11.40 -3.76 -23.41
N LEU A 117 -11.85 -3.96 -22.17
CA LEU A 117 -12.24 -5.27 -21.65
C LEU A 117 -13.73 -5.35 -21.31
N GLU A 118 -14.50 -4.28 -21.56
CA GLU A 118 -15.93 -4.18 -21.22
C GLU A 118 -16.22 -4.50 -19.75
N TYR A 119 -15.27 -4.19 -18.86
CA TYR A 119 -15.33 -4.52 -17.45
C TYR A 119 -15.14 -3.28 -16.58
N ASP A 120 -16.17 -2.95 -15.80
CA ASP A 120 -16.10 -1.90 -14.79
C ASP A 120 -15.44 -2.45 -13.52
N LEU A 121 -14.22 -1.99 -13.22
CA LEU A 121 -13.52 -2.35 -11.99
C LEU A 121 -14.31 -1.96 -10.73
N ASN A 122 -15.18 -0.95 -10.79
CA ASN A 122 -16.02 -0.57 -9.64
C ASN A 122 -17.10 -1.60 -9.32
N SER A 123 -17.40 -2.52 -10.23
CA SER A 123 -18.31 -3.65 -9.96
C SER A 123 -17.69 -4.69 -9.01
N ASN A 124 -16.36 -4.71 -8.87
CA ASN A 124 -15.67 -5.60 -7.94
C ASN A 124 -15.78 -5.07 -6.50
N SER A 125 -16.30 -5.92 -5.60
CA SER A 125 -16.57 -5.58 -4.20
C SER A 125 -15.33 -5.07 -3.43
N LYS A 126 -14.14 -5.49 -3.87
CA LYS A 126 -12.85 -5.18 -3.23
C LYS A 126 -12.14 -3.98 -3.86
N PHE A 127 -12.61 -3.46 -5.00
CA PHE A 127 -11.88 -2.41 -5.71
C PHE A 127 -11.72 -1.11 -4.91
N ARG A 128 -12.68 -0.78 -4.05
CA ARG A 128 -12.55 0.37 -3.14
C ARG A 128 -11.34 0.24 -2.21
N LYS A 129 -11.07 -0.97 -1.72
CA LYS A 129 -9.89 -1.25 -0.89
C LYS A 129 -8.60 -1.14 -1.72
N ILE A 130 -8.64 -1.56 -2.98
CA ILE A 130 -7.52 -1.35 -3.92
C ILE A 130 -7.22 0.14 -4.10
N GLN A 131 -8.24 0.99 -4.22
CA GLN A 131 -8.06 2.44 -4.31
C GLN A 131 -7.41 3.03 -3.07
N GLN A 132 -7.87 2.63 -1.87
CA GLN A 132 -7.25 3.01 -0.60
C GLN A 132 -5.77 2.60 -0.55
N ILE A 133 -5.46 1.33 -0.83
CA ILE A 133 -4.09 0.80 -0.79
C ILE A 133 -3.17 1.59 -1.72
N MET A 134 -3.62 1.89 -2.94
CA MET A 134 -2.81 2.64 -3.90
C MET A 134 -2.60 4.10 -3.49
N LEU A 135 -3.61 4.73 -2.87
CA LEU A 135 -3.47 6.07 -2.30
C LEU A 135 -2.42 6.08 -1.19
N TYR A 136 -2.50 5.15 -0.24
CA TYR A 136 -1.51 5.03 0.84
C TYR A 136 -0.12 4.62 0.35
N ARG A 137 -0.04 3.74 -0.66
CA ARG A 137 1.23 3.40 -1.31
C ARG A 137 1.89 4.65 -1.89
N ASN A 138 1.12 5.55 -2.51
CA ASN A 138 1.66 6.79 -3.03
C ASN A 138 2.13 7.73 -1.91
N LEU A 139 1.34 7.86 -0.84
CA LEU A 139 1.73 8.59 0.37
C LEU A 139 3.08 8.09 0.93
N TYR A 140 3.22 6.78 1.10
CA TYR A 140 4.43 6.20 1.70
C TYR A 140 5.63 6.18 0.75
N ALA A 141 5.42 5.95 -0.55
CA ALA A 141 6.51 5.87 -1.52
C ALA A 141 7.04 7.25 -1.96
N HIS A 142 6.19 8.28 -1.94
CA HIS A 142 6.55 9.61 -2.49
C HIS A 142 6.70 10.69 -1.41
N ASN A 143 5.95 10.58 -0.31
CA ASN A 143 5.97 11.56 0.77
C ASN A 143 6.49 10.97 2.09
N SER A 144 7.06 9.76 2.07
CA SER A 144 7.58 9.06 3.25
C SER A 144 6.55 8.92 4.38
N GLY A 145 5.25 8.96 4.08
CA GLY A 145 4.19 8.91 5.09
C GLY A 145 3.81 10.22 5.74
N LEU A 146 4.37 11.34 5.29
CA LEU A 146 3.97 12.67 5.71
C LEU A 146 2.69 13.09 4.99
N LEU A 147 1.71 13.56 5.75
CA LEU A 147 0.47 14.09 5.20
C LEU A 147 0.71 15.38 4.44
N ASP A 148 0.13 15.49 3.25
CA ASP A 148 0.05 16.73 2.50
C ASP A 148 -1.41 17.01 2.10
N ASP A 149 -1.66 18.25 1.69
CA ASP A 149 -3.00 18.69 1.28
C ASP A 149 -3.51 17.90 0.06
N GLU A 150 -2.59 17.48 -0.82
CA GLU A 150 -2.93 16.67 -1.99
C GLU A 150 -3.46 15.28 -1.61
N PHE A 151 -2.81 14.60 -0.66
CA PHE A 151 -3.27 13.34 -0.11
C PHE A 151 -4.64 13.51 0.56
N LEU A 152 -4.81 14.54 1.40
CA LEU A 152 -6.07 14.79 2.09
C LEU A 152 -7.22 15.08 1.10
N ALA A 153 -6.95 15.81 0.02
CA ALA A 153 -7.93 16.06 -1.04
C ALA A 153 -8.35 14.76 -1.73
N ARG A 154 -7.39 13.94 -2.19
CA ARG A 154 -7.66 12.65 -2.84
C ARG A 154 -8.36 11.68 -1.89
N TYR A 155 -7.97 11.66 -0.62
CA TYR A 155 -8.62 10.82 0.37
C TYR A 155 -10.12 11.13 0.52
N LYS A 156 -10.48 12.41 0.57
CA LYS A 156 -11.88 12.87 0.67
C LYS A 156 -12.71 12.52 -0.57
N GLU A 157 -12.07 12.32 -1.71
CA GLU A 157 -12.73 11.89 -2.95
C GLU A 157 -13.06 10.38 -2.95
N LEU A 158 -12.46 9.58 -2.04
CA LEU A 158 -12.85 8.18 -1.88
C LEU A 158 -14.21 8.09 -1.19
N PRO A 159 -15.24 7.47 -1.81
CA PRO A 159 -16.56 7.39 -1.22
C PRO A 159 -16.56 6.63 0.11
N SER A 160 -17.25 7.17 1.12
CA SER A 160 -17.62 6.48 2.37
C SER A 160 -16.44 6.10 3.29
N ILE A 161 -15.39 6.91 3.34
CA ILE A 161 -14.36 6.80 4.38
C ILE A 161 -14.41 8.06 5.23
N ASP A 162 -14.92 7.93 6.45
CA ASP A 162 -14.73 8.96 7.46
C ASP A 162 -13.25 8.95 7.85
N LEU A 163 -12.61 10.11 7.73
CA LEU A 163 -11.30 10.32 8.34
C LEU A 163 -11.46 10.00 9.83
N PRO A 164 -10.68 9.09 10.43
CA PRO A 164 -10.35 9.25 11.84
C PRO A 164 -9.95 10.71 12.03
N LEU A 165 -10.68 11.40 12.91
CA LEU A 165 -10.39 12.79 13.22
C LEU A 165 -8.90 12.88 13.53
N PRO A 166 -8.19 13.83 12.92
CA PRO A 166 -6.78 13.94 13.19
C PRO A 166 -6.54 14.02 14.71
N PRO A 167 -5.55 13.31 15.26
CA PRO A 167 -5.31 13.31 16.68
C PRO A 167 -5.16 14.74 17.20
N GLU A 168 -5.78 15.05 18.34
CA GLU A 168 -5.92 16.42 18.90
C GLU A 168 -4.59 17.20 19.03
N THR A 169 -3.46 16.49 18.99
CA THR A 169 -2.09 17.04 18.86
C THR A 169 -1.83 17.86 17.60
N GLN A 170 -2.73 17.87 16.61
CA GLN A 170 -2.58 18.64 15.37
C GLN A 170 -2.67 20.18 15.50
N LYS A 171 -3.06 20.72 16.66
CA LYS A 171 -3.24 22.18 16.79
C LYS A 171 -1.94 23.00 16.69
N SER A 172 -0.76 22.39 16.73
CA SER A 172 0.53 23.11 16.77
C SER A 172 1.55 22.78 15.67
N CYS A 173 1.32 21.79 14.82
CA CYS A 173 2.27 21.39 13.76
C CYS A 173 1.64 21.46 12.38
N ARG A 174 2.41 21.81 11.35
CA ARG A 174 1.94 21.75 9.96
C ARG A 174 1.62 20.29 9.60
N TYR A 175 0.59 20.08 8.78
CA TYR A 175 0.21 18.75 8.28
C TYR A 175 1.41 17.99 7.67
N GLU A 176 2.29 18.73 7.00
CA GLU A 176 3.54 18.28 6.36
C GLU A 176 4.54 17.59 7.32
N ASP A 177 4.41 17.77 8.64
CA ASP A 177 5.29 17.17 9.64
C ASP A 177 4.67 15.93 10.34
N THR A 178 3.45 15.54 9.96
CA THR A 178 2.72 14.46 10.63
C THR A 178 2.82 13.15 9.87
N TYR A 179 3.48 12.16 10.47
CA TYR A 179 3.47 10.78 9.98
C TYR A 179 2.08 10.13 10.16
N TYR A 180 1.54 9.57 9.08
CA TYR A 180 0.25 8.90 9.09
C TYR A 180 0.39 7.38 9.07
N PHE A 181 0.30 6.77 10.26
CA PHE A 181 0.46 5.32 10.44
C PHE A 181 -0.85 4.54 10.60
N GLU A 182 -1.98 5.22 10.78
CA GLU A 182 -3.28 4.57 11.02
C GLU A 182 -3.66 3.53 9.96
N PRO A 183 -3.42 3.75 8.64
CA PRO A 183 -3.72 2.72 7.64
C PRO A 183 -2.98 1.39 7.85
N LEU A 184 -1.83 1.40 8.53
CA LEU A 184 -1.01 0.21 8.73
C LEU A 184 -1.67 -0.82 9.65
N GLU A 185 -2.64 -0.40 10.46
CA GLU A 185 -3.37 -1.30 11.37
C GLU A 185 -4.25 -2.29 10.61
N ALA A 186 -4.71 -1.91 9.42
CA ALA A 186 -5.54 -2.74 8.54
C ALA A 186 -4.72 -3.51 7.48
N ILE A 187 -3.40 -3.61 7.62
CA ILE A 187 -2.54 -4.19 6.57
C ILE A 187 -2.87 -5.66 6.27
N GLY A 188 -3.26 -6.45 7.28
CA GLY A 188 -3.71 -7.82 7.09
C GLY A 188 -4.96 -7.90 6.20
N ASP A 189 -5.95 -7.04 6.48
CA ASP A 189 -7.18 -6.95 5.69
C ASP A 189 -6.89 -6.50 4.26
N TYR A 190 -6.00 -5.51 4.07
CA TYR A 190 -5.59 -5.07 2.74
C TYR A 190 -4.95 -6.19 1.92
N ILE A 191 -4.13 -7.04 2.53
CA ILE A 191 -3.52 -8.18 1.85
C ILE A 191 -4.61 -9.17 1.40
N GLU A 192 -5.54 -9.53 2.28
CA GLU A 192 -6.60 -10.49 1.96
C GLU A 192 -7.60 -9.93 0.95
N ASP A 193 -8.04 -8.68 1.10
CA ASP A 193 -8.91 -8.01 0.13
C ASP A 193 -8.25 -7.91 -1.25
N THR A 194 -6.93 -7.71 -1.31
CA THR A 194 -6.19 -7.74 -2.58
C THR A 194 -6.18 -9.13 -3.20
N ARG A 195 -6.03 -10.19 -2.39
CA ARG A 195 -6.11 -11.58 -2.89
C ARG A 195 -7.50 -11.89 -3.43
N CYS A 196 -8.55 -11.47 -2.73
CA CYS A 196 -9.94 -11.62 -3.18
C CYS A 196 -10.20 -10.84 -4.47
N PHE A 197 -9.77 -9.58 -4.54
CA PHE A 197 -9.91 -8.73 -5.73
C PHE A 197 -9.42 -9.45 -7.00
N PHE A 198 -8.19 -9.97 -6.99
CA PHE A 198 -7.62 -10.66 -8.16
C PHE A 198 -8.23 -12.04 -8.43
N LYS A 199 -8.86 -12.69 -7.45
CA LYS A 199 -9.61 -13.93 -7.66
C LYS A 199 -10.99 -13.67 -8.28
N GLU A 200 -11.55 -12.50 -8.02
CA GLU A 200 -12.87 -12.05 -8.51
C GLU A 200 -12.79 -11.36 -9.89
N LEU A 201 -11.60 -11.20 -10.47
CA LEU A 201 -11.47 -10.73 -11.86
C LEU A 201 -11.94 -11.83 -12.84
N PRO A 202 -12.66 -11.45 -13.93
CA PRO A 202 -13.21 -12.40 -14.90
C PRO A 202 -12.20 -13.02 -15.88
#